data_AF-A0A8J6N2T2-F1
#
_entry.id   AF-A0A8J6N2T2-F1
#
_cell.length_a   1.000
_cell.length_b   1.000
_cell.length_c   1.000
_cell.angle_alpha   90.00
_cell.angle_beta   90.00
_cell.angle_gamma   90.00
#
_symmetry.space_group_name_H-M   'P 1'
#
loop_
_entity.id
_entity.type
_entity.pdbx_description
1 polymer ?
#
loop_
_entity_poly.entity_id
_entity_poly.type
_entity_poly.pdbx_seq_one_letter_code
_entity_poly.pdbx_strand_id
1 'polypeptide(L)'
;MLVSVLSVLNLGALVIAAIFAYESRREREIRAHRIGLAGVGFHFLLGLAILFFPGIRTPVVWFFGIFLTGFALLLIPPRKNARSLKGAAGYLTVDGSGFLLMDERDIPFARNRCLIPGSEQYEAYYRMHPERKDHDDRRRERGGPLGRPGSIDQSYRPNVSMLVSSFELPNMVGHKARVNPGSAGAQSTYAAKGETPPPFSMDPAKATRIVKEWARHLGADLVGVCKINPQWAYSHKGEIHYGEWEEWGKPVPEPLPYAVVVATAMDSNMVATAPHTPAVVESGYNYARGAYITTIMAQWFGNMGYRAVAEHNRHYDLLMVPLAVDAGLGELGRQGYLIADRYGPRVRLFAVQTDMPLVPDRPVDLGAEKFCETCRKCAESCPSSSIPRERRKTTDRRILRWKLNEDTCFDYWGKIGTDCCVCMAVCPFSRPYRSIHKLVRYLLRRSALARILFPHVDNFIYGRKWKPRKPLEWMAWPK
;
A
#
# COMPACT_ATOMS: atom_id res chain seq x y z
N MET A 1 0.33 4.89 -51.67
CA MET A 1 0.63 3.94 -50.57
C MET A 1 1.34 4.59 -49.39
N LEU A 2 2.53 5.19 -49.55
CA LEU A 2 3.29 5.77 -48.42
C LEU A 2 2.53 6.83 -47.61
N VAL A 3 1.86 7.78 -48.29
CA VAL A 3 1.06 8.83 -47.63
C VAL A 3 0.00 8.22 -46.74
N SER A 4 -0.77 7.25 -47.26
CA SER A 4 -1.82 6.55 -46.52
C SER A 4 -1.28 5.86 -45.26
N VAL A 5 -0.13 5.17 -45.36
CA VAL A 5 0.51 4.51 -44.20
C VAL A 5 0.91 5.52 -43.14
N LEU A 6 1.60 6.61 -43.53
CA LEU A 6 2.01 7.65 -42.60
C LEU A 6 0.82 8.37 -41.97
N SER A 7 -0.24 8.62 -42.74
CA SER A 7 -1.48 9.21 -42.24
C SER A 7 -2.16 8.31 -41.20
N VAL A 8 -2.20 7.00 -41.41
CA VAL A 8 -2.77 6.05 -40.43
C VAL A 8 -1.92 5.99 -39.16
N LEU A 9 -0.59 5.89 -39.27
CA LEU A 9 0.30 5.89 -38.11
C LEU A 9 0.17 7.19 -37.30
N ASN A 10 0.15 8.34 -37.98
CA ASN A 10 -0.01 9.64 -37.34
C ASN A 10 -1.40 9.82 -36.71
N LEU A 11 -2.46 9.33 -37.36
CA LEU A 11 -3.80 9.33 -36.77
C LEU A 11 -3.84 8.48 -35.49
N GLY A 12 -3.18 7.31 -35.46
CA GLY A 12 -3.04 6.52 -34.25
C GLY A 12 -2.35 7.28 -33.12
N ALA A 13 -1.23 7.95 -33.41
CA ALA A 13 -0.51 8.78 -32.44
C ALA A 13 -1.34 9.98 -31.95
N LEU A 14 -2.10 10.62 -32.84
CA LEU A 14 -3.05 11.69 -32.51
C LEU A 14 -4.11 11.20 -31.52
N VAL A 15 -4.70 10.03 -31.78
CA VAL A 15 -5.71 9.42 -30.88
C VAL A 15 -5.10 9.09 -29.52
N ILE A 16 -3.90 8.53 -29.47
CA ILE A 16 -3.20 8.25 -28.20
C ILE A 16 -2.94 9.55 -27.42
N ALA A 17 -2.47 10.61 -28.09
CA ALA A 17 -2.25 11.91 -27.46
C ALA A 17 -3.56 12.53 -26.93
N ALA A 18 -4.66 12.39 -27.68
CA ALA A 18 -5.98 12.88 -27.27
C ALA A 18 -6.52 12.12 -26.05
N ILE A 19 -6.42 10.78 -26.03
CA ILE A 19 -6.77 9.95 -24.88
C ILE A 19 -5.92 10.35 -23.66
N PHE A 20 -4.62 10.50 -23.85
CA PHE A 20 -3.70 10.91 -22.78
C PHE A 20 -4.03 12.29 -22.22
N ALA A 21 -4.35 13.27 -23.08
CA ALA A 21 -4.78 14.59 -22.66
C ALA A 21 -6.09 14.55 -21.85
N TYR A 22 -7.08 13.79 -22.34
CA TYR A 22 -8.37 13.62 -21.68
C TYR A 22 -8.23 12.96 -20.30
N GLU A 23 -7.51 11.83 -20.22
CA GLU A 23 -7.30 11.13 -18.95
C GLU A 23 -6.50 11.98 -17.96
N SER A 24 -5.45 12.67 -18.40
CA SER A 24 -4.67 13.56 -17.54
C SER A 24 -5.51 14.69 -16.95
N ARG A 25 -6.48 15.23 -17.72
CA ARG A 25 -7.45 16.22 -17.20
C ARG A 25 -8.34 15.59 -16.12
N ARG A 26 -8.86 14.39 -16.36
CA ARG A 26 -9.69 13.65 -15.40
C ARG A 26 -8.92 13.30 -14.12
N GLU A 27 -7.62 13.04 -14.24
CA GLU A 27 -6.69 12.79 -13.13
C GLU A 27 -6.19 14.07 -12.43
N ARG A 28 -6.63 15.25 -12.90
CA ARG A 28 -6.23 16.57 -12.41
C ARG A 28 -4.72 16.81 -12.49
N GLU A 29 -4.07 16.21 -13.49
CA GLU A 29 -2.65 16.35 -13.80
C GLU A 29 -2.42 17.43 -14.87
N ILE A 30 -2.34 18.68 -14.44
CA ILE A 30 -2.30 19.85 -15.34
C ILE A 30 -1.11 19.81 -16.31
N ARG A 31 0.08 19.41 -15.82
CA ARG A 31 1.28 19.32 -16.65
C ARG A 31 1.14 18.25 -17.73
N ALA A 32 0.72 17.04 -17.34
CA ALA A 32 0.49 15.93 -18.26
C ALA A 32 -0.59 16.27 -19.29
N HIS A 33 -1.67 16.93 -18.87
CA HIS A 33 -2.73 17.40 -19.76
C HIS A 33 -2.20 18.36 -20.83
N ARG A 34 -1.39 19.35 -20.43
CA ARG A 34 -0.76 20.30 -21.37
C ARG A 34 0.17 19.61 -22.36
N ILE A 35 0.97 18.64 -21.89
CA ILE A 35 1.84 17.82 -22.76
C ILE A 35 0.98 17.03 -23.76
N GLY A 36 -0.13 16.43 -23.30
CA GLY A 36 -1.07 15.74 -24.18
C GLY A 36 -1.68 16.65 -25.25
N LEU A 37 -2.14 17.84 -24.87
CA LEU A 37 -2.66 18.83 -25.85
C LEU A 37 -1.60 19.30 -26.85
N ALA A 38 -0.37 19.51 -26.39
CA ALA A 38 0.75 19.82 -27.29
C ALA A 38 1.01 18.66 -28.28
N GLY A 39 0.93 17.41 -27.81
CA GLY A 39 1.01 16.23 -28.67
C GLY A 39 -0.13 16.15 -29.68
N VAL A 40 -1.36 16.51 -29.28
CA VAL A 40 -2.52 16.58 -30.20
C VAL A 40 -2.28 17.63 -31.29
N GLY A 41 -1.87 18.85 -30.90
CA GLY A 41 -1.56 19.91 -31.85
C GLY A 41 -0.43 19.53 -32.81
N PHE A 42 0.64 18.93 -32.29
CA PHE A 42 1.77 18.44 -33.08
C PHE A 42 1.31 17.41 -34.12
N HIS A 43 0.59 16.36 -33.71
CA HIS A 43 0.16 15.31 -34.64
C HIS A 43 -0.90 15.78 -35.63
N PHE A 44 -1.74 16.75 -35.26
CA PHE A 44 -2.67 17.38 -36.21
C PHE A 44 -1.92 18.12 -37.32
N LEU A 45 -0.97 18.99 -36.96
CA LEU A 45 -0.14 19.72 -37.91
C LEU A 45 0.74 18.79 -38.75
N LEU A 46 1.30 17.73 -38.13
CA LEU A 46 2.07 16.72 -38.84
C LEU A 46 1.22 15.97 -39.87
N GLY A 47 -0.05 15.70 -39.56
CA GLY A 47 -1.01 15.10 -40.49
C GLY A 47 -1.22 15.96 -41.74
N LEU A 48 -1.43 17.27 -41.56
CA LEU A 48 -1.51 18.22 -42.68
C LEU A 48 -0.19 18.25 -43.46
N ALA A 49 0.96 18.26 -42.77
CA ALA A 49 2.27 18.27 -43.41
C ALA A 49 2.50 17.05 -44.31
N ILE A 50 2.14 15.85 -43.84
CA ILE A 50 2.24 14.60 -44.62
C ILE A 50 1.42 14.67 -45.92
N LEU A 51 0.23 15.26 -45.87
CA LEU A 51 -0.67 15.39 -47.01
C LEU A 51 -0.13 16.40 -48.03
N PHE A 52 0.19 17.62 -47.59
CA PHE A 52 0.46 18.75 -48.49
C PHE A 52 1.93 18.93 -48.87
N PHE A 53 2.88 18.38 -48.12
CA PHE A 53 4.31 18.63 -48.34
C PHE A 53 5.08 17.33 -48.54
N PRO A 54 5.26 16.84 -49.79
CA PRO A 54 5.94 15.58 -50.06
C PRO A 54 7.34 15.45 -49.44
N GLY A 55 8.09 16.55 -49.35
CA GLY A 55 9.45 16.58 -48.79
C GLY A 55 9.55 16.15 -47.32
N ILE A 56 8.47 16.27 -46.52
CA ILE A 56 8.49 15.89 -45.10
C ILE A 56 8.32 14.39 -44.88
N ARG A 57 7.85 13.64 -45.90
CA ARG A 57 7.44 12.25 -45.73
C ARG A 57 8.60 11.34 -45.36
N THR A 58 9.77 11.52 -45.96
CA THR A 58 10.97 10.71 -45.64
C THR A 58 11.46 10.92 -44.20
N PRO A 59 11.63 12.17 -43.69
CA PRO A 59 11.88 12.40 -42.27
C PRO A 59 10.83 11.76 -41.34
N VAL A 60 9.55 11.80 -41.72
CA VAL A 60 8.47 11.21 -40.91
C VAL A 60 8.51 9.68 -40.89
N VAL A 61 8.93 9.03 -41.98
CA VAL A 61 9.23 7.59 -41.97
C VAL A 61 10.29 7.27 -40.92
N TRP A 62 11.40 8.02 -40.89
CA TRP A 62 12.45 7.83 -39.90
C TRP A 62 11.95 8.07 -38.48
N PHE A 63 11.17 9.13 -38.26
CA PHE A 63 10.55 9.43 -36.97
C PHE A 63 9.73 8.22 -36.46
N PHE A 64 8.77 7.72 -37.25
CA PHE A 64 7.97 6.57 -36.83
C PHE A 64 8.80 5.29 -36.72
N GLY A 65 9.76 5.08 -37.63
CA GLY A 65 10.67 3.93 -37.59
C GLY A 65 11.48 3.86 -36.30
N ILE A 66 12.03 4.98 -35.84
CA ILE A 66 12.76 5.07 -34.57
C ILE A 66 11.83 4.81 -33.39
N PHE A 67 10.63 5.42 -33.36
CA PHE A 67 9.66 5.21 -32.29
C PHE A 67 9.19 3.76 -32.20
N LEU A 68 8.85 3.14 -33.34
CA LEU A 68 8.41 1.75 -33.41
C LEU A 68 9.55 0.79 -33.02
N THR A 69 10.78 1.06 -33.45
CA THR A 69 11.95 0.27 -33.04
C THR A 69 12.18 0.39 -31.53
N GLY A 70 12.15 1.60 -30.98
CA GLY A 70 12.27 1.83 -29.54
C GLY A 70 11.15 1.14 -28.76
N PHE A 71 9.92 1.18 -29.25
CA PHE A 71 8.79 0.46 -28.66
C PHE A 71 8.99 -1.07 -28.74
N ALA A 72 9.48 -1.60 -29.85
CA ALA A 72 9.79 -3.02 -29.99
C ALA A 72 10.86 -3.48 -28.98
N LEU A 73 11.88 -2.66 -28.72
CA LEU A 73 12.87 -2.92 -27.67
C LEU A 73 12.25 -2.98 -26.26
N LEU A 74 11.16 -2.22 -26.02
CA LEU A 74 10.39 -2.30 -24.77
C LEU A 74 9.55 -3.58 -24.67
N LEU A 75 9.43 -4.39 -25.71
CA LEU A 75 8.71 -5.67 -25.68
C LEU A 75 9.63 -6.86 -25.37
N ILE A 76 10.95 -6.65 -25.30
CA ILE A 76 11.92 -7.70 -24.97
C ILE A 76 11.76 -8.10 -23.49
N PRO A 77 11.39 -9.37 -23.20
CA PRO A 77 11.10 -9.81 -21.84
C PRO A 77 12.37 -9.83 -20.97
N PRO A 78 12.32 -9.34 -19.72
CA PRO A 78 13.41 -9.46 -18.79
C PRO A 78 13.45 -10.87 -18.22
N ARG A 79 14.60 -11.25 -17.66
CA ARG A 79 14.62 -12.34 -16.68
C ARG A 79 13.76 -11.93 -15.49
N LYS A 80 12.82 -12.80 -15.09
CA LYS A 80 12.01 -12.59 -13.88
C LYS A 80 12.93 -12.48 -12.67
N ASN A 81 12.56 -11.64 -11.73
CA ASN A 81 13.28 -11.50 -10.48
C ASN A 81 13.01 -12.73 -9.60
N ALA A 82 13.97 -13.66 -9.54
CA ALA A 82 13.87 -14.86 -8.72
C ALA A 82 13.63 -14.55 -7.24
N ARG A 83 14.04 -13.37 -6.76
CA ARG A 83 13.77 -12.91 -5.40
C ARG A 83 12.28 -12.69 -5.17
N SER A 84 11.63 -11.87 -6.01
CA SER A 84 10.22 -11.52 -5.86
C SER A 84 9.31 -12.76 -5.88
N LEU A 85 9.67 -13.76 -6.68
CA LEU A 85 8.93 -15.02 -6.80
C LEU A 85 9.07 -15.94 -5.57
N LYS A 86 10.03 -15.69 -4.67
CA LYS A 86 10.15 -16.38 -3.38
C LYS A 86 9.33 -15.71 -2.27
N GLY A 87 8.55 -14.66 -2.60
CA GLY A 87 7.79 -13.91 -1.62
C GLY A 87 8.68 -13.11 -0.68
N ALA A 88 8.20 -12.89 0.55
CA ALA A 88 8.92 -12.19 1.59
C ALA A 88 10.23 -12.90 1.98
N ALA A 89 10.27 -14.25 1.90
CA ALA A 89 11.47 -15.04 2.15
C ALA A 89 12.62 -14.72 1.17
N GLY A 90 12.31 -14.22 -0.04
CA GLY A 90 13.33 -13.76 -0.98
C GLY A 90 14.16 -12.58 -0.45
N TYR A 91 13.62 -11.83 0.51
CA TYR A 91 14.28 -10.67 1.10
C TYR A 91 15.09 -11.01 2.35
N LEU A 92 15.07 -12.26 2.83
CA LEU A 92 15.95 -12.71 3.89
C LEU A 92 17.39 -12.84 3.38
N THR A 93 18.37 -12.50 4.20
CA THR A 93 19.77 -12.85 3.92
C THR A 93 19.96 -14.36 3.98
N VAL A 94 20.96 -14.90 3.28
CA VAL A 94 21.14 -16.34 3.04
C VAL A 94 21.03 -17.12 4.35
N ASP A 95 20.06 -18.04 4.41
CA ASP A 95 19.62 -18.96 5.47
C ASP A 95 18.59 -18.47 6.52
N GLY A 96 18.36 -17.16 6.66
CA GLY A 96 17.42 -16.63 7.68
C GLY A 96 17.83 -16.91 9.14
N SER A 97 19.00 -17.50 9.37
CA SER A 97 19.56 -17.74 10.71
C SER A 97 19.89 -16.41 11.39
N GLY A 98 19.63 -16.34 12.69
CA GLY A 98 19.78 -15.09 13.44
C GLY A 98 18.86 -13.96 12.98
N PHE A 99 17.73 -14.27 12.33
CA PHE A 99 16.64 -13.33 12.12
C PHE A 99 16.17 -12.79 13.47
N LEU A 100 16.08 -11.47 13.59
CA LEU A 100 15.58 -10.82 14.79
C LEU A 100 14.13 -10.44 14.56
N LEU A 101 13.23 -11.09 15.30
CA LEU A 101 11.81 -10.73 15.32
C LEU A 101 11.65 -9.24 15.66
N MET A 102 10.66 -8.60 15.05
CA MET A 102 10.31 -7.24 15.43
C MET A 102 9.60 -7.30 16.78
N ASP A 103 10.04 -6.48 17.73
CA ASP A 103 9.30 -6.30 18.97
C ASP A 103 8.25 -5.22 18.75
N GLU A 104 6.97 -5.52 19.01
CA GLU A 104 5.91 -4.53 18.82
C GLU A 104 6.10 -3.34 19.77
N ARG A 105 6.66 -3.56 20.97
CA ARG A 105 6.91 -2.48 21.94
C ARG A 105 7.86 -1.41 21.41
N ASP A 106 8.75 -1.77 20.49
CA ASP A 106 9.72 -0.85 19.89
C ASP A 106 9.11 0.06 18.82
N ILE A 107 7.94 -0.28 18.27
CA ILE A 107 7.36 0.51 17.18
C ILE A 107 6.89 1.88 17.71
N PRO A 108 7.05 2.97 16.95
CA PRO A 108 6.67 4.31 17.41
C PRO A 108 5.20 4.42 17.87
N PHE A 109 4.29 3.65 17.28
CA PHE A 109 2.88 3.60 17.67
C PHE A 109 2.69 3.03 19.08
N ALA A 110 3.22 1.85 19.40
CA ALA A 110 3.14 1.26 20.74
C ALA A 110 3.70 2.22 21.79
N ARG A 111 4.87 2.81 21.52
CA ARG A 111 5.56 3.74 22.44
C ARG A 111 4.78 5.03 22.74
N ASN A 112 4.03 5.55 21.77
CA ASN A 112 3.42 6.89 21.87
C ASN A 112 1.90 6.89 21.93
N ARG A 113 1.25 5.78 21.59
CA ARG A 113 -0.22 5.62 21.70
C ARG A 113 -0.62 4.89 22.97
N CYS A 114 0.17 3.92 23.41
CA CYS A 114 -0.23 3.00 24.49
C CYS A 114 0.55 3.22 25.79
N LEU A 115 1.80 3.66 25.78
CA LEU A 115 2.50 3.85 27.06
C LEU A 115 2.00 5.13 27.77
N ILE A 116 1.22 4.94 28.84
CA ILE A 116 0.70 6.00 29.69
C ILE A 116 1.80 6.44 30.68
N PRO A 117 2.23 7.72 30.71
CA PRO A 117 3.23 8.20 31.66
C PRO A 117 2.90 7.84 33.11
N GLY A 118 3.90 7.29 33.82
CA GLY A 118 3.75 6.84 35.21
C GLY A 118 3.11 5.46 35.40
N SER A 119 2.64 4.80 34.33
CA SER A 119 2.20 3.40 34.42
C SER A 119 3.38 2.44 34.58
N GLU A 120 3.13 1.24 35.10
CA GLU A 120 4.15 0.18 35.25
C GLU A 120 4.81 -0.15 33.91
N GLN A 121 4.04 -0.28 32.84
CA GLN A 121 4.50 -0.61 31.49
C GLN A 121 5.38 0.51 30.91
N TYR A 122 5.01 1.76 31.15
CA TYR A 122 5.81 2.92 30.76
C TYR A 122 7.18 2.92 31.44
N GLU A 123 7.20 2.75 32.77
CA GLU A 123 8.45 2.70 33.55
C GLU A 123 9.30 1.49 33.18
N ALA A 124 8.66 0.33 32.96
CA ALA A 124 9.34 -0.88 32.51
C ALA A 124 10.01 -0.69 31.14
N TYR A 125 9.27 -0.14 30.16
CA TYR A 125 9.79 0.10 28.82
C TYR A 125 10.99 1.07 28.83
N TYR A 126 10.88 2.21 29.50
CA TYR A 126 11.95 3.21 29.51
C TYR A 126 13.11 2.85 30.43
N ARG A 127 12.95 1.89 31.35
CA ARG A 127 14.08 1.25 32.05
C ARG A 127 14.92 0.40 31.11
N MET A 128 14.29 -0.29 30.15
CA MET A 128 14.98 -1.07 29.12
C MET A 128 15.55 -0.19 28.00
N HIS A 129 14.90 0.94 27.71
CA HIS A 129 15.23 1.85 26.61
C HIS A 129 15.36 3.32 27.07
N PRO A 130 16.28 3.64 28.00
CA PRO A 130 16.40 5.00 28.53
C PRO A 130 16.74 6.02 27.45
N GLU A 131 17.43 5.62 26.39
CA GLU A 131 17.83 6.48 25.27
C GLU A 131 16.65 7.03 24.45
N ARG A 132 15.46 6.43 24.58
CA ARG A 132 14.26 6.82 23.82
C ARG A 132 13.31 7.73 24.60
N LYS A 133 13.47 7.83 25.92
CA LYS A 133 12.50 8.48 26.81
C LYS A 133 12.27 9.94 26.45
N ASP A 134 13.33 10.74 26.45
CA ASP A 134 13.24 12.18 26.19
C ASP A 134 12.64 12.49 24.81
N HIS A 135 12.96 11.66 23.81
CA HIS A 135 12.42 11.81 22.47
C HIS A 135 10.92 11.55 22.42
N ASP A 136 10.46 10.45 23.03
CA ASP A 136 9.04 10.10 23.05
C ASP A 136 8.23 11.01 23.97
N ASP A 137 8.82 11.53 25.06
CA ASP A 137 8.18 12.53 25.94
C ASP A 137 7.87 13.81 25.19
N ARG A 138 8.84 14.36 24.46
CA ARG A 138 8.63 15.53 23.59
C ARG A 138 7.54 15.30 22.54
N ARG A 139 7.34 14.06 22.12
CA ARG A 139 6.27 13.71 21.16
C ARG A 139 4.91 13.64 21.85
N ARG A 140 4.82 13.02 23.04
CA ARG A 140 3.60 13.01 23.85
C ARG A 140 3.14 14.42 24.20
N GLU A 141 4.06 15.31 24.60
CA GLU A 141 3.80 16.73 24.89
C GLU A 141 3.14 17.48 23.71
N ARG A 142 3.39 17.07 22.46
CA ARG A 142 2.78 17.66 21.27
C ARG A 142 1.34 17.20 21.00
N GLY A 143 0.83 16.21 21.75
CA GLY A 143 -0.50 15.61 21.57
C GLY A 143 -0.49 14.18 21.03
N GLY A 144 0.61 13.43 21.21
CA GLY A 144 0.68 12.01 20.83
C GLY A 144 0.85 11.77 19.32
N PRO A 145 0.31 10.66 18.75
CA PRO A 145 0.63 10.18 17.40
C PRO A 145 0.45 11.18 16.24
N LEU A 146 -0.54 12.06 16.33
CA LEU A 146 -0.80 13.10 15.32
C LEU A 146 -0.54 14.51 15.87
N GLY A 147 -0.03 14.64 17.09
CA GLY A 147 0.04 15.94 17.77
C GLY A 147 -1.36 16.58 17.83
N ARG A 148 -1.53 17.76 17.23
CA ARG A 148 -2.84 18.38 17.03
C ARG A 148 -3.44 17.97 15.66
N PRO A 149 -4.51 17.15 15.62
CA PRO A 149 -5.09 16.69 14.35
C PRO A 149 -5.46 17.83 13.40
N GLY A 150 -5.10 17.65 12.13
CA GLY A 150 -5.32 18.61 11.05
C GLY A 150 -4.59 19.94 11.19
N SER A 151 -3.52 20.07 12.00
CA SER A 151 -2.83 21.36 12.21
C SER A 151 -2.38 22.03 10.91
N ILE A 152 -1.97 21.27 9.89
CA ILE A 152 -1.63 21.80 8.55
C ILE A 152 -2.80 22.49 7.84
N ASP A 153 -4.04 22.15 8.23
CA ASP A 153 -5.29 22.66 7.70
C ASP A 153 -6.08 23.41 8.79
N GLN A 154 -5.36 24.07 9.70
CA GLN A 154 -5.93 24.87 10.81
C GLN A 154 -6.90 24.06 11.70
N SER A 155 -6.71 22.74 11.78
CA SER A 155 -7.62 21.82 12.45
C SER A 155 -9.08 21.96 11.99
N TYR A 156 -9.30 22.12 10.67
CA TYR A 156 -10.64 22.26 10.11
C TYR A 156 -11.57 21.14 10.60
N ARG A 157 -12.55 21.54 11.43
CA ARG A 157 -13.32 20.64 12.27
C ARG A 157 -14.07 19.55 11.48
N PRO A 158 -14.69 19.81 10.32
CA PRO A 158 -15.34 18.75 9.54
C PRO A 158 -14.37 17.62 9.16
N ASN A 159 -13.20 17.94 8.58
CA ASN A 159 -12.23 16.93 8.19
C ASN A 159 -11.66 16.18 9.39
N VAL A 160 -11.36 16.88 10.49
CA VAL A 160 -10.91 16.25 11.74
C VAL A 160 -11.98 15.33 12.34
N SER A 161 -13.26 15.72 12.28
CA SER A 161 -14.37 14.90 12.79
C SER A 161 -14.56 13.64 11.95
N MET A 162 -14.44 13.74 10.61
CA MET A 162 -14.45 12.58 9.71
C MET A 162 -13.29 11.62 10.01
N LEU A 163 -12.10 12.17 10.26
CA LEU A 163 -10.93 11.39 10.65
C LEU A 163 -11.18 10.59 11.93
N VAL A 164 -11.60 11.28 13.00
CA VAL A 164 -11.79 10.65 14.32
C VAL A 164 -12.90 9.61 14.26
N SER A 165 -14.06 9.96 13.68
CA SER A 165 -15.21 9.04 13.55
C SER A 165 -14.88 7.78 12.74
N SER A 166 -13.97 7.86 11.77
CA SER A 166 -13.54 6.70 10.99
C SER A 166 -12.78 5.66 11.83
N PHE A 167 -12.25 6.01 13.00
CA PHE A 167 -11.58 5.06 13.90
C PHE A 167 -12.50 4.42 14.93
N GLU A 168 -13.77 4.83 15.02
CA GLU A 168 -14.71 4.29 16.00
C GLU A 168 -15.05 2.82 15.74
N LEU A 169 -15.31 2.43 14.48
CA LEU A 169 -15.62 1.04 14.17
C LEU A 169 -14.48 0.08 14.57
N PRO A 170 -13.20 0.34 14.22
CA PRO A 170 -12.09 -0.45 14.75
C PRO A 170 -12.09 -0.54 16.28
N ASN A 171 -12.32 0.58 16.99
CA ASN A 171 -12.39 0.58 18.45
C ASN A 171 -13.49 -0.38 18.94
N MET A 172 -14.67 -0.36 18.33
CA MET A 172 -15.80 -1.19 18.75
C MET A 172 -15.56 -2.69 18.55
N VAL A 173 -14.79 -3.10 17.55
CA VAL A 173 -14.69 -4.52 17.17
C VAL A 173 -13.38 -5.21 17.54
N GLY A 174 -12.31 -4.49 17.91
CA GLY A 174 -11.01 -5.15 18.10
C GLY A 174 -10.92 -6.13 19.27
N HIS A 175 -11.73 -5.99 20.32
CA HIS A 175 -11.83 -7.03 21.37
C HIS A 175 -12.43 -8.36 20.85
N LYS A 176 -12.99 -8.36 19.63
CA LYS A 176 -13.51 -9.55 18.94
C LYS A 176 -12.53 -10.12 17.90
N ALA A 177 -11.30 -9.62 17.85
CA ALA A 177 -10.33 -10.04 16.85
C ALA A 177 -9.96 -11.53 16.96
N ARG A 178 -9.85 -12.06 18.19
CA ARG A 178 -9.57 -13.49 18.44
C ARG A 178 -10.87 -14.28 18.53
N VAL A 179 -11.00 -15.28 17.66
CA VAL A 179 -12.18 -16.15 17.57
C VAL A 179 -11.75 -17.59 17.70
N ASN A 180 -12.27 -18.26 18.71
CA ASN A 180 -12.20 -19.72 18.83
C ASN A 180 -13.58 -20.30 18.52
N PRO A 181 -13.68 -21.54 18.01
CA PRO A 181 -14.96 -22.17 17.71
C PRO A 181 -15.95 -22.12 18.87
N GLY A 182 -15.48 -22.39 20.10
CA GLY A 182 -16.32 -22.33 21.30
C GLY A 182 -16.89 -20.94 21.57
N SER A 183 -16.11 -19.86 21.38
CA SER A 183 -16.61 -18.50 21.57
C SER A 183 -17.58 -18.08 20.46
N ALA A 184 -17.34 -18.52 19.21
CA ALA A 184 -18.26 -18.29 18.10
C ALA A 184 -19.60 -19.01 18.33
N GLY A 185 -19.58 -20.27 18.76
CA GLY A 185 -20.77 -21.05 19.10
C GLY A 185 -21.55 -20.45 20.27
N ALA A 186 -20.86 -20.02 21.33
CA ALA A 186 -21.49 -19.36 22.49
C ALA A 186 -22.15 -18.02 22.15
N GLN A 187 -21.59 -17.27 21.19
CA GLN A 187 -22.13 -15.97 20.75
C GLN A 187 -23.20 -16.08 19.65
N SER A 188 -23.38 -17.27 19.07
CA SER A 188 -24.30 -17.46 17.95
C SER A 188 -25.76 -17.44 18.41
N THR A 189 -26.59 -16.66 17.71
CA THR A 189 -28.05 -16.71 17.89
C THR A 189 -28.69 -17.89 17.16
N TYR A 190 -27.93 -18.60 16.31
CA TYR A 190 -28.44 -19.63 15.40
C TYR A 190 -27.75 -21.01 15.57
N ALA A 191 -26.50 -21.07 16.04
CA ALA A 191 -25.87 -22.34 16.41
C ALA A 191 -26.44 -22.82 17.76
N ALA A 192 -26.36 -24.13 18.05
CA ALA A 192 -26.77 -24.68 19.33
C ALA A 192 -26.07 -23.90 20.45
N LYS A 193 -26.83 -23.05 21.17
CA LYS A 193 -26.29 -22.09 22.14
C LYS A 193 -25.40 -22.81 23.14
N GLY A 194 -24.10 -22.57 23.07
CA GLY A 194 -23.11 -23.13 23.99
C GLY A 194 -22.39 -24.40 23.52
N GLU A 195 -22.70 -24.93 22.34
CA GLU A 195 -21.92 -26.02 21.74
C GLU A 195 -20.78 -25.47 20.87
N THR A 196 -19.62 -26.11 20.94
CA THR A 196 -18.49 -25.79 20.08
C THR A 196 -18.70 -26.44 18.72
N PRO A 197 -18.86 -25.67 17.62
CA PRO A 197 -19.06 -26.24 16.29
C PRO A 197 -17.84 -27.07 15.89
N PRO A 198 -18.01 -28.33 15.46
CA PRO A 198 -16.89 -29.11 14.96
C PRO A 198 -16.37 -28.51 13.64
N PRO A 199 -15.07 -28.65 13.32
CA PRO A 199 -14.53 -28.21 12.04
C PRO A 199 -15.32 -28.81 10.88
N PHE A 200 -15.92 -27.95 10.06
CA PHE A 200 -16.67 -28.39 8.90
C PHE A 200 -15.68 -28.84 7.80
N SER A 201 -15.71 -30.12 7.45
CA SER A 201 -14.84 -30.69 6.43
C SER A 201 -15.23 -30.18 5.03
N MET A 202 -14.26 -29.57 4.34
CA MET A 202 -14.44 -29.03 3.00
C MET A 202 -13.17 -29.20 2.18
N ASP A 203 -13.31 -29.47 0.88
CA ASP A 203 -12.21 -29.41 -0.08
C ASP A 203 -11.49 -28.04 0.01
N PRO A 204 -10.16 -28.00 0.24
CA PRO A 204 -9.41 -26.75 0.40
C PRO A 204 -9.53 -25.79 -0.78
N ALA A 205 -9.65 -26.30 -2.02
CA ALA A 205 -9.80 -25.43 -3.19
C ALA A 205 -11.18 -24.75 -3.23
N LYS A 206 -12.25 -25.49 -2.88
CA LYS A 206 -13.59 -24.92 -2.68
C LYS A 206 -13.61 -23.90 -1.52
N ALA A 207 -13.00 -24.23 -0.39
CA ALA A 207 -12.89 -23.32 0.76
C ALA A 207 -12.19 -22.01 0.39
N THR A 208 -11.05 -22.11 -0.30
CA THR A 208 -10.27 -20.96 -0.79
C THR A 208 -11.09 -20.06 -1.70
N ARG A 209 -11.88 -20.65 -2.61
CA ARG A 209 -12.77 -19.87 -3.49
C ARG A 209 -13.84 -19.14 -2.68
N ILE A 210 -14.52 -19.83 -1.76
CA ILE A 210 -15.58 -19.23 -0.93
C ILE A 210 -15.02 -18.07 -0.11
N VAL A 211 -13.90 -18.27 0.58
CA VAL A 211 -13.26 -17.25 1.42
C VAL A 211 -12.88 -16.02 0.61
N LYS A 212 -12.32 -16.20 -0.60
CA LYS A 212 -11.97 -15.09 -1.49
C LYS A 212 -13.19 -14.33 -1.97
N GLU A 213 -14.23 -15.02 -2.43
CA GLU A 213 -15.46 -14.35 -2.86
C GLU A 213 -16.20 -13.68 -1.70
N TRP A 214 -16.17 -14.28 -0.50
CA TRP A 214 -16.75 -13.69 0.69
C TRP A 214 -16.05 -12.40 1.10
N ALA A 215 -14.72 -12.40 1.14
CA ALA A 215 -13.94 -11.19 1.41
C ALA A 215 -14.22 -10.07 0.39
N ARG A 216 -14.33 -10.41 -0.91
CA ARG A 216 -14.69 -9.44 -1.96
C ARG A 216 -16.11 -8.91 -1.79
N HIS A 217 -17.06 -9.78 -1.46
CA HIS A 217 -18.44 -9.39 -1.20
C HIS A 217 -18.54 -8.40 -0.03
N LEU A 218 -17.75 -8.60 1.02
CA LEU A 218 -17.63 -7.67 2.16
C LEU A 218 -16.90 -6.36 1.82
N GLY A 219 -16.35 -6.23 0.60
CA GLY A 219 -15.75 -5.00 0.11
C GLY A 219 -14.22 -5.00 0.04
N ALA A 220 -13.55 -6.17 0.08
CA ALA A 220 -12.12 -6.26 -0.22
C ALA A 220 -11.83 -5.94 -1.69
N ASP A 221 -10.85 -5.07 -1.94
CA ASP A 221 -10.41 -4.72 -3.29
C ASP A 221 -9.43 -5.75 -3.88
N LEU A 222 -8.60 -6.34 -3.02
CA LEU A 222 -7.72 -7.47 -3.35
C LEU A 222 -7.77 -8.50 -2.22
N VAL A 223 -7.67 -9.78 -2.59
CA VAL A 223 -7.68 -10.90 -1.64
C VAL A 223 -6.69 -11.95 -2.12
N GLY A 224 -5.85 -12.42 -1.21
CA GLY A 224 -4.89 -13.50 -1.45
C GLY A 224 -4.78 -14.40 -0.23
N VAL A 225 -4.27 -15.61 -0.42
CA VAL A 225 -4.06 -16.58 0.65
C VAL A 225 -2.59 -16.96 0.70
N CYS A 226 -2.00 -17.06 1.88
CA CYS A 226 -0.65 -17.58 2.05
C CYS A 226 -0.55 -18.50 3.26
N LYS A 227 0.52 -19.31 3.30
CA LYS A 227 0.99 -19.88 4.56
C LYS A 227 1.67 -18.79 5.37
N ILE A 228 1.44 -18.75 6.67
CA ILE A 228 2.13 -17.80 7.53
C ILE A 228 3.55 -18.29 7.78
N ASN A 229 4.54 -17.44 7.55
CA ASN A 229 5.89 -17.63 8.05
C ASN A 229 5.96 -16.98 9.45
N PRO A 230 6.22 -17.75 10.53
CA PRO A 230 6.29 -17.22 11.90
C PRO A 230 7.33 -16.10 12.11
N GLN A 231 8.33 -15.99 11.23
CA GLN A 231 9.29 -14.87 11.26
C GLN A 231 8.63 -13.50 11.05
N TRP A 232 7.41 -13.46 10.52
CA TRP A 232 6.65 -12.23 10.33
C TRP A 232 5.74 -11.87 11.50
N ALA A 233 5.74 -12.65 12.59
CA ALA A 233 5.09 -12.27 13.82
C ALA A 233 5.92 -11.23 14.58
N TYR A 234 5.25 -10.39 15.38
CA TYR A 234 5.96 -9.66 16.43
C TYR A 234 6.43 -10.64 17.51
N SER A 235 7.51 -10.30 18.23
CA SER A 235 8.00 -11.13 19.34
C SER A 235 7.15 -10.96 20.60
N HIS A 236 6.81 -9.72 20.95
CA HIS A 236 6.04 -9.37 22.13
C HIS A 236 4.96 -8.35 21.79
N LYS A 237 3.88 -8.38 22.55
CA LYS A 237 2.80 -7.40 22.49
C LYS A 237 3.26 -6.06 23.04
N GLY A 238 2.95 -4.99 22.33
CA GLY A 238 3.29 -3.62 22.73
C GLY A 238 2.14 -2.64 22.59
N GLU A 239 1.22 -2.87 21.66
CA GLU A 239 0.06 -1.99 21.47
C GLU A 239 -1.17 -2.55 22.20
N ILE A 240 -1.67 -1.82 23.21
CA ILE A 240 -2.83 -2.22 24.03
C ILE A 240 -3.98 -1.25 23.79
N HIS A 241 -5.14 -1.78 23.41
CA HIS A 241 -6.29 -0.97 23.00
C HIS A 241 -7.49 -1.02 23.93
N TYR A 242 -7.66 -2.10 24.70
CA TYR A 242 -8.90 -2.40 25.41
C TYR A 242 -8.72 -2.59 26.92
N GLY A 243 -7.67 -1.98 27.47
CA GLY A 243 -7.37 -2.10 28.90
C GLY A 243 -6.76 -3.43 29.31
N GLU A 244 -6.45 -4.31 28.35
CA GLU A 244 -5.75 -5.60 28.53
C GLU A 244 -4.26 -5.38 28.84
N TRP A 245 -3.94 -4.52 29.81
CA TRP A 245 -2.57 -4.13 30.15
C TRP A 245 -1.72 -5.29 30.67
N GLU A 246 -2.36 -6.33 31.19
CA GLU A 246 -1.73 -7.59 31.58
C GLU A 246 -1.12 -8.32 30.37
N GLU A 247 -1.55 -8.03 29.15
CA GLU A 247 -0.99 -8.63 27.93
C GLU A 247 0.27 -7.91 27.44
N TRP A 248 0.55 -6.69 27.93
CA TRP A 248 1.69 -5.91 27.49
C TRP A 248 3.01 -6.63 27.81
N GLY A 249 3.90 -6.73 26.83
CA GLY A 249 5.19 -7.40 26.96
C GLY A 249 5.13 -8.92 26.99
N LYS A 250 3.94 -9.55 26.96
CA LYS A 250 3.83 -11.00 26.77
C LYS A 250 4.25 -11.39 25.35
N PRO A 251 4.83 -12.59 25.15
CA PRO A 251 5.08 -13.11 23.82
C PRO A 251 3.80 -13.17 22.99
N VAL A 252 3.90 -12.83 21.70
CA VAL A 252 2.81 -13.05 20.77
C VAL A 252 2.61 -14.56 20.57
N PRO A 253 1.37 -15.07 20.60
CA PRO A 253 1.11 -16.48 20.36
C PRO A 253 1.63 -16.95 19.00
N GLU A 254 1.91 -18.25 18.88
CA GLU A 254 2.30 -18.82 17.59
C GLU A 254 1.19 -18.59 16.54
N PRO A 255 1.52 -18.08 15.34
CA PRO A 255 0.52 -17.83 14.32
C PRO A 255 -0.18 -19.10 13.85
N LEU A 256 -1.44 -18.96 13.42
CA LEU A 256 -2.15 -20.05 12.75
C LEU A 256 -1.52 -20.33 11.36
N PRO A 257 -1.73 -21.50 10.75
CA PRO A 257 -0.95 -21.90 9.57
C PRO A 257 -1.26 -21.11 8.29
N TYR A 258 -2.48 -20.57 8.14
CA TYR A 258 -2.90 -19.85 6.93
C TYR A 258 -3.34 -18.42 7.24
N ALA A 259 -3.06 -17.51 6.31
CA ALA A 259 -3.60 -16.16 6.33
C ALA A 259 -4.42 -15.89 5.06
N VAL A 260 -5.60 -15.30 5.24
CA VAL A 260 -6.35 -14.63 4.17
C VAL A 260 -6.04 -13.16 4.24
N VAL A 261 -5.23 -12.68 3.30
CA VAL A 261 -4.79 -11.28 3.26
C VAL A 261 -5.74 -10.47 2.41
N VAL A 262 -6.24 -9.37 2.98
CA VAL A 262 -7.18 -8.44 2.37
C VAL A 262 -6.48 -7.09 2.18
N ALA A 263 -6.68 -6.49 1.02
CA ALA A 263 -6.30 -5.10 0.80
C ALA A 263 -7.53 -4.27 0.41
N THR A 264 -7.65 -3.07 1.00
CA THR A 264 -8.67 -2.07 0.61
C THR A 264 -7.98 -0.90 -0.08
N ALA A 265 -8.52 -0.48 -1.22
CA ALA A 265 -7.96 0.59 -2.03
C ALA A 265 -8.35 1.96 -1.46
N MET A 266 -7.36 2.84 -1.34
CA MET A 266 -7.56 4.23 -0.91
C MET A 266 -7.92 5.12 -2.10
N ASP A 267 -8.87 6.05 -1.97
CA ASP A 267 -9.27 6.97 -3.05
C ASP A 267 -8.10 7.83 -3.59
N SER A 268 -8.07 7.97 -4.91
CA SER A 268 -6.98 8.64 -5.62
C SER A 268 -6.95 10.15 -5.43
N ASN A 269 -8.11 10.78 -5.29
CA ASN A 269 -8.22 12.21 -5.14
C ASN A 269 -7.89 12.61 -3.71
N MET A 270 -8.36 11.83 -2.73
CA MET A 270 -8.06 12.03 -1.31
C MET A 270 -6.56 11.90 -1.04
N VAL A 271 -5.92 10.80 -1.47
CA VAL A 271 -4.48 10.61 -1.28
C VAL A 271 -3.66 11.68 -1.99
N ALA A 272 -4.14 12.20 -3.13
CA ALA A 272 -3.43 13.22 -3.88
C ALA A 272 -3.38 14.60 -3.22
N THR A 273 -4.13 14.82 -2.13
CA THR A 273 -4.01 16.02 -1.30
C THR A 273 -2.94 15.89 -0.23
N ALA A 274 -2.22 14.76 -0.15
CA ALA A 274 -1.12 14.58 0.80
C ALA A 274 -0.19 15.82 0.84
N PRO A 275 0.17 16.35 2.03
CA PRO A 275 -0.07 15.82 3.36
C PRO A 275 -1.27 16.38 4.11
N HIS A 276 -2.28 16.87 3.40
CA HIS A 276 -3.46 17.48 4.00
C HIS A 276 -4.49 16.45 4.52
N THR A 277 -5.40 16.92 5.35
CA THR A 277 -6.42 16.15 6.07
C THR A 277 -7.23 15.14 5.24
N PRO A 278 -7.57 15.36 3.95
CA PRO A 278 -8.30 14.34 3.21
C PRO A 278 -7.53 13.02 3.06
N ALA A 279 -6.20 13.05 3.00
CA ALA A 279 -5.40 11.84 2.90
C ALA A 279 -5.51 10.97 4.17
N VAL A 280 -5.51 11.59 5.36
CA VAL A 280 -5.62 10.86 6.63
C VAL A 280 -7.06 10.42 6.92
N VAL A 281 -8.07 11.19 6.48
CA VAL A 281 -9.48 10.76 6.51
C VAL A 281 -9.64 9.47 5.71
N GLU A 282 -9.07 9.41 4.50
CA GLU A 282 -9.10 8.21 3.67
C GLU A 282 -8.39 7.01 4.35
N SER A 283 -7.29 7.27 5.05
CA SER A 283 -6.61 6.24 5.85
C SER A 283 -7.50 5.70 6.96
N GLY A 284 -8.14 6.58 7.74
CA GLY A 284 -9.09 6.19 8.80
C GLY A 284 -10.24 5.36 8.24
N TYR A 285 -10.86 5.82 7.14
CA TYR A 285 -11.96 5.13 6.48
C TYR A 285 -11.57 3.69 6.06
N ASN A 286 -10.37 3.50 5.52
CA ASN A 286 -9.90 2.17 5.14
C ASN A 286 -9.60 1.28 6.35
N TYR A 287 -9.14 1.83 7.48
CA TYR A 287 -9.03 1.05 8.72
C TYR A 287 -10.38 0.57 9.24
N ALA A 288 -11.45 1.36 9.11
CA ALA A 288 -12.82 0.93 9.40
C ALA A 288 -13.26 -0.22 8.50
N ARG A 289 -13.07 -0.08 7.18
CA ARG A 289 -13.39 -1.13 6.19
C ARG A 289 -12.64 -2.43 6.49
N GLY A 290 -11.35 -2.36 6.78
CA GLY A 290 -10.56 -3.53 7.11
C GLY A 290 -11.05 -4.25 8.35
N ALA A 291 -11.30 -3.50 9.44
CA ALA A 291 -11.82 -4.06 10.68
C ALA A 291 -13.20 -4.72 10.49
N TYR A 292 -14.08 -4.11 9.69
CA TYR A 292 -15.37 -4.69 9.30
C TYR A 292 -15.19 -6.05 8.59
N ILE A 293 -14.36 -6.08 7.53
CA ILE A 293 -14.15 -7.27 6.71
C ILE A 293 -13.54 -8.41 7.55
N THR A 294 -12.42 -8.14 8.23
CA THR A 294 -11.66 -9.21 8.89
C THR A 294 -12.35 -9.73 10.14
N THR A 295 -13.07 -8.88 10.89
CA THR A 295 -13.85 -9.35 12.05
C THR A 295 -14.98 -10.28 11.62
N ILE A 296 -15.75 -9.92 10.57
CA ILE A 296 -16.83 -10.79 10.06
C ILE A 296 -16.26 -12.11 9.53
N MET A 297 -15.15 -12.05 8.82
CA MET A 297 -14.49 -13.26 8.31
C MET A 297 -13.97 -14.15 9.45
N ALA A 298 -13.37 -13.59 10.50
CA ALA A 298 -12.93 -14.36 11.66
C ALA A 298 -14.11 -15.06 12.36
N GLN A 299 -15.24 -14.37 12.50
CA GLN A 299 -16.48 -14.98 13.01
C GLN A 299 -16.99 -16.09 12.09
N TRP A 300 -16.91 -15.91 10.77
CA TRP A 300 -17.28 -16.97 9.81
C TRP A 300 -16.42 -18.23 9.99
N PHE A 301 -15.10 -18.10 10.11
CA PHE A 301 -14.22 -19.23 10.41
C PHE A 301 -14.58 -19.92 11.74
N GLY A 302 -14.82 -19.13 12.79
CA GLY A 302 -15.28 -19.64 14.09
C GLY A 302 -16.55 -20.47 14.00
N ASN A 303 -17.56 -19.98 13.29
CA ASN A 303 -18.83 -20.69 13.07
C ASN A 303 -18.66 -21.94 12.18
N MET A 304 -17.61 -21.99 11.36
CA MET A 304 -17.23 -23.18 10.59
C MET A 304 -16.39 -24.18 11.41
N GLY A 305 -16.17 -23.90 12.70
CA GLY A 305 -15.41 -24.77 13.60
C GLY A 305 -13.89 -24.58 13.55
N TYR A 306 -13.39 -23.49 12.96
CA TYR A 306 -11.96 -23.19 12.85
C TYR A 306 -11.57 -22.02 13.75
N ARG A 307 -10.32 -22.01 14.22
CA ARG A 307 -9.77 -20.85 14.92
C ARG A 307 -9.50 -19.74 13.91
N ALA A 308 -9.66 -18.50 14.34
CA ALA A 308 -9.31 -17.36 13.53
C ALA A 308 -8.86 -16.14 14.36
N VAL A 309 -7.97 -15.35 13.77
CA VAL A 309 -7.50 -14.09 14.35
C VAL A 309 -7.59 -13.00 13.29
N ALA A 310 -8.41 -11.99 13.53
CA ALA A 310 -8.52 -10.82 12.66
C ALA A 310 -7.34 -9.87 12.89
N GLU A 311 -6.62 -9.57 11.82
CA GLU A 311 -5.48 -8.64 11.80
C GLU A 311 -5.94 -7.29 11.25
N HIS A 312 -6.12 -6.30 12.12
CA HIS A 312 -6.52 -4.94 11.75
C HIS A 312 -6.00 -3.89 12.74
N ASN A 313 -6.35 -2.61 12.56
CA ASN A 313 -5.81 -1.46 13.34
C ASN A 313 -5.95 -1.51 14.88
N ARG A 314 -6.61 -2.54 15.42
CA ARG A 314 -6.74 -2.73 16.87
C ARG A 314 -6.26 -4.09 17.34
N HIS A 315 -5.63 -4.84 16.44
CA HIS A 315 -5.08 -6.15 16.69
C HIS A 315 -4.13 -6.52 15.54
N TYR A 316 -2.82 -6.38 15.74
CA TYR A 316 -1.82 -6.88 14.79
C TYR A 316 -0.81 -7.77 15.51
N ASP A 317 -0.94 -9.07 15.35
CA ASP A 317 0.08 -10.03 15.80
C ASP A 317 1.15 -10.23 14.69
N LEU A 318 0.83 -9.85 13.43
CA LEU A 318 1.67 -10.08 12.24
C LEU A 318 2.04 -8.82 11.45
N LEU A 319 3.17 -8.88 10.76
CA LEU A 319 3.61 -7.87 9.79
C LEU A 319 2.86 -8.01 8.46
N MET A 320 1.96 -7.07 8.17
CA MET A 320 1.05 -7.17 7.01
C MET A 320 1.73 -7.13 5.63
N VAL A 321 2.82 -6.38 5.47
CA VAL A 321 3.48 -6.25 4.15
C VAL A 321 4.11 -7.57 3.67
N PRO A 322 4.93 -8.27 4.48
CA PRO A 322 5.38 -9.62 4.16
C PRO A 322 4.25 -10.58 3.81
N LEU A 323 3.19 -10.62 4.62
CA LEU A 323 2.01 -11.45 4.37
C LEU A 323 1.38 -11.17 3.00
N ALA A 324 1.19 -9.90 2.65
CA ALA A 324 0.61 -9.51 1.36
C ALA A 324 1.50 -9.85 0.16
N VAL A 325 2.83 -9.81 0.33
CA VAL A 325 3.79 -10.27 -0.68
C VAL A 325 3.68 -11.78 -0.86
N ASP A 326 3.64 -12.54 0.24
CA ASP A 326 3.51 -14.01 0.22
C ASP A 326 2.16 -14.44 -0.37
N ALA A 327 1.09 -13.68 -0.12
CA ALA A 327 -0.24 -13.87 -0.70
C ALA A 327 -0.36 -13.39 -2.17
N GLY A 328 0.73 -12.94 -2.79
CA GLY A 328 0.75 -12.57 -4.20
C GLY A 328 0.05 -11.25 -4.54
N LEU A 329 -0.20 -10.38 -3.55
CA LEU A 329 -0.92 -9.11 -3.77
C LEU A 329 -0.04 -8.02 -4.40
N GLY A 330 1.28 -8.16 -4.34
CA GLY A 330 2.23 -7.20 -4.89
C GLY A 330 3.68 -7.45 -4.48
N GLU A 331 4.51 -6.42 -4.60
CA GLU A 331 5.93 -6.46 -4.24
C GLU A 331 6.29 -5.38 -3.22
N LEU A 332 7.39 -5.57 -2.48
CA LEU A 332 7.92 -4.56 -1.56
C LEU A 332 8.45 -3.32 -2.31
N GLY A 333 7.92 -2.15 -2.00
CA GLY A 333 8.38 -0.86 -2.51
C GLY A 333 9.49 -0.22 -1.67
N ARG A 334 10.18 0.77 -2.24
CA ARG A 334 11.21 1.57 -1.55
C ARG A 334 10.73 2.21 -0.24
N GLN A 335 9.48 2.63 -0.20
CA GLN A 335 8.88 3.29 0.97
C GLN A 335 8.37 2.32 2.04
N GLY A 336 8.69 1.02 1.92
CA GLY A 336 8.26 0.00 2.88
C GLY A 336 6.83 -0.49 2.68
N TYR A 337 6.07 0.09 1.75
CA TYR A 337 4.70 -0.35 1.43
C TYR A 337 4.69 -1.46 0.38
N LEU A 338 3.61 -2.23 0.36
CA LEU A 338 3.26 -3.08 -0.78
C LEU A 338 3.00 -2.20 -2.00
N ILE A 339 3.56 -2.57 -3.14
CA ILE A 339 3.17 -2.05 -4.45
C ILE A 339 2.21 -3.06 -5.06
N ALA A 340 0.91 -2.83 -4.91
CA ALA A 340 -0.12 -3.67 -5.51
C ALA A 340 -0.23 -3.44 -7.03
N ASP A 341 -0.62 -4.46 -7.80
CA ASP A 341 -0.70 -4.40 -9.27
C ASP A 341 -1.50 -3.17 -9.77
N ARG A 342 -2.73 -3.02 -9.26
CA ARG A 342 -3.70 -2.01 -9.73
C ARG A 342 -3.63 -0.71 -8.96
N TYR A 343 -3.39 -0.78 -7.66
CA TYR A 343 -3.52 0.36 -6.75
C TYR A 343 -2.16 0.94 -6.32
N GLY A 344 -1.06 0.27 -6.69
CA GLY A 344 0.26 0.63 -6.22
C GLY A 344 0.30 0.60 -4.68
N PRO A 345 0.94 1.60 -4.04
CA PRO A 345 0.96 1.69 -2.59
C PRO A 345 -0.32 2.23 -1.95
N ARG A 346 -1.36 2.56 -2.72
CA ARG A 346 -2.63 3.10 -2.21
C ARG A 346 -3.57 2.01 -1.74
N VAL A 347 -3.07 1.16 -0.86
CA VAL A 347 -3.88 0.15 -0.19
C VAL A 347 -3.58 0.11 1.30
N ARG A 348 -4.57 -0.23 2.11
CA ARG A 348 -4.37 -0.68 3.49
C ARG A 348 -4.49 -2.19 3.53
N LEU A 349 -3.69 -2.82 4.38
CA LEU A 349 -3.54 -4.27 4.45
C LEU A 349 -4.10 -4.78 5.77
N PHE A 350 -4.80 -5.90 5.68
CA PHE A 350 -5.45 -6.60 6.76
C PHE A 350 -5.31 -8.10 6.51
N ALA A 351 -5.56 -8.92 7.51
CA ALA A 351 -5.61 -10.36 7.31
C ALA A 351 -6.57 -11.05 8.27
N VAL A 352 -6.85 -12.31 7.99
CA VAL A 352 -7.42 -13.24 8.98
C VAL A 352 -6.54 -14.46 9.02
N GLN A 353 -5.93 -14.73 10.18
CA GLN A 353 -5.26 -16.01 10.42
C GLN A 353 -6.32 -17.10 10.59
N THR A 354 -6.05 -18.32 10.16
CA THR A 354 -6.92 -19.48 10.41
C THR A 354 -6.17 -20.81 10.34
N ASP A 355 -6.70 -21.81 11.03
CA ASP A 355 -6.30 -23.22 10.86
C ASP A 355 -7.17 -24.00 9.86
N MET A 356 -8.13 -23.34 9.21
CA MET A 356 -8.84 -23.93 8.06
C MET A 356 -7.86 -24.22 6.92
N PRO A 357 -7.84 -25.45 6.37
CA PRO A 357 -7.00 -25.77 5.21
C PRO A 357 -7.38 -24.94 3.98
N LEU A 358 -6.43 -24.16 3.45
CA LEU A 358 -6.60 -23.34 2.26
C LEU A 358 -5.46 -23.58 1.25
N VAL A 359 -5.68 -23.18 0.00
CA VAL A 359 -4.71 -23.25 -1.09
C VAL A 359 -3.99 -21.90 -1.21
N PRO A 360 -2.69 -21.82 -0.90
CA PRO A 360 -1.92 -20.57 -1.01
C PRO A 360 -1.80 -20.09 -2.46
N ASP A 361 -1.88 -18.78 -2.63
CA ASP A 361 -1.47 -18.08 -3.85
C ASP A 361 0.06 -18.06 -3.99
N ARG A 362 0.52 -17.58 -5.14
CA ARG A 362 1.95 -17.47 -5.44
C ARG A 362 2.38 -16.00 -5.44
N PRO A 363 3.58 -15.69 -4.90
CA PRO A 363 4.19 -14.37 -5.05
C PRO A 363 4.31 -13.93 -6.52
N VAL A 364 4.32 -12.61 -6.74
CA VAL A 364 4.32 -11.99 -8.07
C VAL A 364 5.56 -11.15 -8.32
N ASP A 365 5.96 -11.00 -9.59
CA ASP A 365 6.98 -10.03 -10.04
C ASP A 365 6.29 -8.96 -10.90
N LEU A 366 6.09 -7.78 -10.32
CA LEU A 366 5.53 -6.61 -10.98
C LEU A 366 6.61 -5.72 -11.61
N GLY A 367 7.90 -6.06 -11.43
CA GLY A 367 9.04 -5.22 -11.77
C GLY A 367 9.23 -4.02 -10.83
N ALA A 368 8.47 -3.93 -9.74
CA ALA A 368 8.45 -2.78 -8.85
C ALA A 368 9.77 -2.62 -8.09
N GLU A 369 10.36 -3.73 -7.62
CA GLU A 369 11.64 -3.69 -6.91
C GLU A 369 12.74 -3.04 -7.77
N LYS A 370 12.87 -3.49 -9.03
CA LYS A 370 13.86 -2.95 -9.97
C LYS A 370 13.55 -1.52 -10.41
N PHE A 371 12.27 -1.19 -10.60
CA PHE A 371 11.87 0.19 -10.86
C PHE A 371 12.26 1.12 -9.69
N CYS A 372 12.08 0.67 -8.44
CA CYS A 372 12.42 1.43 -7.24
C CYS A 372 13.93 1.73 -7.09
N GLU A 373 14.82 0.92 -7.66
CA GLU A 373 16.27 1.18 -7.66
C GLU A 373 16.62 2.51 -8.38
N THR A 374 15.90 2.81 -9.47
CA THR A 374 16.13 3.99 -10.31
C THR A 374 15.22 5.16 -9.91
N CYS A 375 13.95 4.91 -9.59
CA CYS A 375 12.93 5.96 -9.47
C CYS A 375 13.16 6.97 -8.35
N ARG A 376 13.33 6.51 -7.10
CA ARG A 376 13.61 7.33 -5.89
C ARG A 376 12.66 8.50 -5.60
N LYS A 377 11.60 8.69 -6.38
CA LYS A 377 10.70 9.85 -6.30
C LYS A 377 10.03 10.03 -4.93
N CYS A 378 9.68 8.93 -4.26
CA CYS A 378 9.17 8.97 -2.90
C CYS A 378 10.21 9.47 -1.89
N ALA A 379 11.48 9.08 -2.04
CA ALA A 379 12.58 9.54 -1.18
C ALA A 379 12.94 11.00 -1.42
N GLU A 380 12.87 11.45 -2.68
CA GLU A 380 13.12 12.86 -3.04
C GLU A 380 11.99 13.80 -2.61
N SER A 381 10.77 13.28 -2.46
CA SER A 381 9.59 14.07 -2.07
C SER A 381 9.24 13.94 -0.58
N CYS A 382 9.93 13.07 0.17
CA CYS A 382 9.68 12.84 1.58
C CYS A 382 10.02 14.11 2.40
N PRO A 383 9.04 14.77 3.05
CA PRO A 383 9.29 16.03 3.75
C PRO A 383 10.26 15.89 4.94
N SER A 384 10.29 14.71 5.57
CA SER A 384 11.14 14.38 6.71
C SER A 384 12.45 13.68 6.32
N SER A 385 12.69 13.45 5.02
CA SER A 385 13.85 12.69 4.53
C SER A 385 14.01 11.30 5.14
N SER A 386 12.91 10.67 5.56
CA SER A 386 12.90 9.38 6.24
C SER A 386 13.12 8.17 5.33
N ILE A 387 13.02 8.34 4.01
CA ILE A 387 13.17 7.26 3.03
C ILE A 387 14.58 7.34 2.42
N PRO A 388 15.37 6.26 2.40
CA PRO A 388 16.72 6.26 1.86
C PRO A 388 16.72 6.50 0.34
N ARG A 389 17.71 7.26 -0.13
CA ARG A 389 17.88 7.66 -1.55
C ARG A 389 18.81 6.72 -2.30
N GLU A 390 19.53 5.86 -1.58
CA GLU A 390 20.52 4.93 -2.10
C GLU A 390 19.88 3.94 -3.06
N ARG A 391 20.57 3.61 -4.13
CA ARG A 391 20.10 2.59 -5.07
C ARG A 391 19.95 1.25 -4.36
N ARG A 392 21.00 0.85 -3.63
CA ARG A 392 21.10 -0.46 -2.98
C ARG A 392 20.27 -0.48 -1.70
N LYS A 393 19.72 -1.65 -1.40
CA LYS A 393 19.07 -1.95 -0.12
C LYS A 393 20.14 -2.17 0.95
N THR A 394 19.78 -1.95 2.19
CA THR A 394 20.59 -2.30 3.36
C THR A 394 19.99 -3.55 4.02
N THR A 395 20.80 -4.22 4.83
CA THR A 395 20.33 -5.31 5.67
C THR A 395 19.96 -4.73 7.03
N ASP A 396 18.72 -4.97 7.45
CA ASP A 396 18.22 -4.64 8.80
C ASP A 396 17.46 -5.86 9.32
N ARG A 397 17.83 -6.37 10.51
CA ARG A 397 17.28 -7.61 11.07
C ARG A 397 17.29 -8.80 10.10
N ARG A 398 18.36 -8.94 9.30
CA ARG A 398 18.49 -9.96 8.24
C ARG A 398 17.49 -9.82 7.08
N ILE A 399 16.79 -8.69 6.99
CA ILE A 399 15.90 -8.35 5.87
C ILE A 399 16.61 -7.35 4.97
N LEU A 400 16.74 -7.68 3.70
CA LEU A 400 17.24 -6.80 2.66
C LEU A 400 16.13 -5.85 2.22
N ARG A 401 16.19 -4.59 2.66
CA ARG A 401 15.17 -3.57 2.35
C ARG A 401 15.77 -2.16 2.28
N TRP A 402 14.97 -1.22 1.78
CA TRP A 402 15.24 0.20 1.98
C TRP A 402 14.73 0.59 3.36
N LYS A 403 15.57 0.45 4.38
CA LYS A 403 15.19 0.75 5.78
C LYS A 403 14.90 2.24 5.92
N LEU A 404 13.65 2.57 6.23
CA LEU A 404 13.22 3.92 6.56
C LEU A 404 13.66 4.26 7.98
N ASN A 405 13.74 5.55 8.27
CA ASN A 405 13.75 6.06 9.63
C ASN A 405 12.31 6.35 10.07
N GLU A 406 11.70 5.39 10.76
CA GLU A 406 10.32 5.46 11.25
C GLU A 406 10.09 6.60 12.24
N ASP A 407 11.08 6.95 13.06
CA ASP A 407 10.96 8.03 14.05
C ASP A 407 10.82 9.40 13.38
N THR A 408 11.70 9.74 12.43
CA THR A 408 11.60 11.02 11.71
C THR A 408 10.35 11.11 10.84
N CYS A 409 9.84 9.97 10.33
CA CYS A 409 8.58 9.92 9.60
C CYS A 409 7.42 10.25 10.53
N PHE A 410 7.41 9.60 11.70
CA PHE A 410 6.36 9.76 12.70
C PHE A 410 6.39 11.13 13.39
N ASP A 411 7.57 11.73 13.59
CA ASP A 411 7.70 13.12 14.05
C ASP A 411 7.00 14.11 13.12
N TYR A 412 7.12 13.87 11.82
CA TYR A 412 6.48 14.74 10.83
C TYR A 412 4.95 14.65 10.92
N TRP A 413 4.39 13.51 11.32
CA TRP A 413 2.95 13.37 11.55
C TRP A 413 2.50 14.28 12.70
N GLY A 414 3.20 14.21 13.84
CA GLY A 414 2.95 15.06 14.99
C GLY A 414 3.08 16.56 14.69
N LYS A 415 3.97 16.92 13.76
CA LYS A 415 4.15 18.31 13.30
C LYS A 415 2.94 18.82 12.48
N ILE A 416 2.40 18.00 11.58
CA ILE A 416 1.40 18.44 10.58
C ILE A 416 -0.04 18.04 10.90
N GLY A 417 -0.26 17.20 11.92
CA GLY A 417 -1.62 16.80 12.30
C GLY A 417 -2.24 15.72 11.43
N THR A 418 -1.47 15.03 10.58
CA THR A 418 -1.98 14.03 9.61
C THR A 418 -0.98 12.88 9.46
N ASP A 419 -1.32 11.86 8.67
CA ASP A 419 -0.44 10.72 8.38
C ASP A 419 0.48 10.93 7.15
N CYS A 420 0.63 12.18 6.70
CA CYS A 420 1.49 12.63 5.60
C CYS A 420 1.16 12.05 4.20
N CYS A 421 1.23 10.74 3.97
CA CYS A 421 0.93 10.07 2.69
C CYS A 421 1.67 10.57 1.43
N VAL A 422 2.65 11.48 1.51
CA VAL A 422 3.32 12.06 0.32
C VAL A 422 4.03 10.99 -0.52
N CYS A 423 4.72 10.05 0.13
CA CYS A 423 5.42 8.96 -0.55
C CYS A 423 4.44 8.08 -1.37
N MET A 424 3.28 7.80 -0.79
CA MET A 424 2.19 7.09 -1.45
C MET A 424 1.66 7.91 -2.63
N ALA A 425 1.33 9.19 -2.43
CA ALA A 425 0.69 10.02 -3.45
C ALA A 425 1.58 10.27 -4.68
N VAL A 426 2.88 10.49 -4.46
CA VAL A 426 3.84 10.79 -5.53
C VAL A 426 4.29 9.55 -6.31
N CYS A 427 4.08 8.34 -5.77
CA CYS A 427 4.56 7.12 -6.38
C CYS A 427 3.98 6.95 -7.79
N PRO A 428 4.81 6.66 -8.82
CA PRO A 428 4.30 6.36 -10.16
C PRO A 428 3.33 5.17 -10.17
N PHE A 429 3.42 4.29 -9.16
CA PHE A 429 2.49 3.18 -8.97
C PHE A 429 1.08 3.58 -8.49
N SER A 430 0.93 4.76 -7.91
CA SER A 430 -0.35 5.27 -7.37
C SER A 430 -1.27 5.92 -8.40
N ARG A 431 -0.83 6.01 -9.65
CA ARG A 431 -1.65 6.53 -10.76
C ARG A 431 -2.85 5.61 -11.00
N PRO A 432 -4.05 6.16 -11.32
CA PRO A 432 -5.22 5.35 -11.63
C PRO A 432 -4.93 4.30 -12.69
N TYR A 433 -5.44 3.07 -12.50
CA TYR A 433 -5.21 1.95 -13.40
C TYR A 433 -6.06 2.04 -14.68
N ARG A 434 -5.75 3.01 -15.54
CA ARG A 434 -6.48 3.34 -16.77
C ARG A 434 -5.55 3.36 -17.99
N SER A 435 -6.12 3.13 -19.16
CA SER A 435 -5.49 3.12 -20.51
C SER A 435 -3.96 3.11 -20.54
N ILE A 436 -3.31 4.27 -20.60
CA ILE A 436 -1.84 4.36 -20.76
C ILE A 436 -1.09 3.86 -19.52
N HIS A 437 -1.63 4.05 -18.32
CA HIS A 437 -1.04 3.55 -17.09
C HIS A 437 -1.10 2.02 -17.04
N LYS A 438 -2.14 1.39 -17.61
CA LYS A 438 -2.18 -0.08 -17.77
C LYS A 438 -1.06 -0.57 -18.68
N LEU A 439 -0.85 0.10 -19.82
CA LEU A 439 0.25 -0.21 -20.72
C LEU A 439 1.61 -0.03 -20.04
N VAL A 440 1.80 1.08 -19.31
CA VAL A 440 3.02 1.34 -18.53
C VAL A 440 3.27 0.21 -17.52
N ARG A 441 2.26 -0.21 -16.77
CA ARG A 441 2.36 -1.34 -15.82
C ARG A 441 2.71 -2.66 -16.50
N TYR A 442 2.10 -2.92 -17.66
CA TYR A 442 2.41 -4.09 -18.48
C TYR A 442 3.89 -4.08 -18.93
N LEU A 443 4.37 -2.95 -19.45
CA LEU A 443 5.76 -2.80 -19.88
C LEU A 443 6.74 -2.91 -18.69
N LEU A 444 6.41 -2.34 -17.53
CA LEU A 444 7.25 -2.48 -16.33
C LEU A 444 7.40 -3.95 -15.89
N ARG A 445 6.36 -4.77 -16.06
CA ARG A 445 6.45 -6.23 -15.82
C ARG A 445 7.31 -6.93 -16.84
N ARG A 446 7.23 -6.51 -18.10
CA ARG A 446 7.73 -7.23 -19.26
C ARG A 446 8.97 -6.62 -19.89
N SER A 447 9.61 -5.59 -19.30
CA SER A 447 10.80 -4.98 -19.88
C SER A 447 11.76 -4.40 -18.85
N ALA A 448 13.04 -4.82 -18.93
CA ALA A 448 14.11 -4.21 -18.14
C ALA A 448 14.33 -2.75 -18.54
N LEU A 449 14.24 -2.45 -19.83
CA LEU A 449 14.44 -1.11 -20.36
C LEU A 449 13.34 -0.15 -19.88
N ALA A 450 12.07 -0.60 -19.86
CA ALA A 450 10.98 0.19 -19.31
C ALA A 450 11.23 0.59 -17.84
N ARG A 451 11.77 -0.33 -17.03
CA ARG A 451 12.10 -0.08 -15.61
C ARG A 451 13.18 0.98 -15.42
N ILE A 452 14.06 1.16 -16.41
CA ILE A 452 15.13 2.16 -16.41
C ILE A 452 14.62 3.50 -16.95
N LEU A 453 13.88 3.49 -18.06
CA LEU A 453 13.45 4.71 -18.76
C LEU A 453 12.25 5.40 -18.11
N PHE A 454 11.24 4.64 -17.70
CA PHE A 454 9.98 5.21 -17.23
C PHE A 454 10.06 6.05 -15.96
N PRO A 455 10.99 5.84 -15.02
CA PRO A 455 11.24 6.84 -13.98
C PRO A 455 11.52 8.25 -14.51
N HIS A 456 12.28 8.37 -15.60
CA HIS A 456 12.61 9.66 -16.21
C HIS A 456 11.42 10.22 -16.99
N VAL A 457 10.69 9.37 -17.71
CA VAL A 457 9.46 9.74 -18.42
C VAL A 457 8.40 10.24 -17.43
N ASP A 458 8.19 9.56 -16.31
CA ASP A 458 7.25 9.97 -15.27
C ASP A 458 7.63 11.33 -14.68
N ASN A 459 8.91 11.57 -14.41
CA ASN A 459 9.39 12.88 -13.94
C ASN A 459 9.20 14.00 -14.98
N PHE A 460 9.38 13.70 -16.27
CA PHE A 460 9.15 14.65 -17.35
C PHE A 460 7.66 14.98 -17.52
N ILE A 461 6.79 13.98 -17.45
CA ILE A 461 5.35 14.15 -17.69
C ILE A 461 4.66 14.77 -16.46
N TYR A 462 4.90 14.20 -15.29
CA TYR A 462 4.17 14.52 -14.07
C TYR A 462 4.93 15.43 -13.11
N GLY A 463 6.18 15.77 -13.44
CA GLY A 463 7.06 16.53 -12.57
C GLY A 463 7.74 15.66 -11.52
N ARG A 464 8.93 16.11 -11.11
CA ARG A 464 9.78 15.40 -10.13
C ARG A 464 9.39 15.70 -8.68
N LYS A 465 9.10 16.96 -8.37
CA LYS A 465 8.75 17.42 -7.01
C LYS A 465 7.25 17.28 -6.77
N TRP A 466 6.89 16.77 -5.59
CA TRP A 466 5.50 16.68 -5.17
C TRP A 466 4.86 18.05 -4.99
N LYS A 467 3.60 18.18 -5.45
CA LYS A 467 2.72 19.31 -5.19
C LYS A 467 1.34 18.74 -4.82
N PRO A 468 0.79 19.05 -3.63
CA PRO A 468 -0.54 18.60 -3.27
C PRO A 468 -1.57 19.07 -4.29
N ARG A 469 -2.51 18.19 -4.65
CA ARG A 469 -3.63 18.55 -5.52
C ARG A 469 -4.72 19.26 -4.73
N LYS A 470 -5.55 20.03 -5.43
CA LYS A 470 -6.76 20.62 -4.83
C LYS A 470 -7.70 19.50 -4.37
N PRO A 471 -8.26 19.61 -3.15
CA PRO A 471 -9.23 18.66 -2.64
C PRO A 471 -10.50 18.60 -3.50
N LEU A 472 -11.31 17.57 -3.29
CA LEU A 472 -12.70 17.57 -3.73
C LEU A 472 -13.47 18.66 -2.96
N GLU A 473 -14.54 19.18 -3.54
CA GLU A 473 -15.31 20.29 -2.96
C GLU A 473 -15.81 19.98 -1.55
N TRP A 474 -16.39 18.79 -1.35
CA TRP A 474 -16.88 18.33 -0.05
C TRP A 474 -15.77 18.07 1.01
N MET A 475 -14.49 18.08 0.59
CA MET A 475 -13.32 17.94 1.47
C MET A 475 -12.46 19.20 1.54
N ALA A 476 -12.86 20.26 0.86
CA ALA A 476 -12.12 21.52 0.87
C ALA A 476 -12.21 22.17 2.25
N TRP A 477 -11.10 22.75 2.70
CA TRP A 477 -11.03 23.53 3.93
C TRP A 477 -10.69 24.99 3.60
N PRO A 478 -11.08 25.95 4.46
CA PRO A 478 -10.65 27.34 4.34
C PRO A 478 -9.13 27.45 4.41
N LYS A 479 -8.55 28.32 3.57
CA LYS A 479 -7.10 28.55 3.56
C LYS A 479 -6.63 29.49 4.63
#